data_AF-A0A536CKY2-F1
#
_entry.id   AF-A0A536CKY2-F1
#
_cell.length_a   1.000
_cell.length_b   1.000
_cell.length_c   1.000
_cell.angle_alpha   90.00
_cell.angle_beta   90.00
_cell.angle_gamma   90.00
#
_symmetry.space_group_name_H-M   'P 1'
#
loop_
_entity.id
_entity.type
_entity.pdbx_description
1 polymer ?
#
loop_
_entity_poly.entity_id
_entity_poly.type
_entity_poly.pdbx_seq_one_letter_code
_entity_poly.pdbx_strand_id
1 'polypeptide(L)'
;MARLLRPTLGPLPRTVAIDRITSTSRGPEILDSGAAIARRTIQLADPFENMGAMLLRHVAWRVFERAGDGTTTAAVLAQSLMHAGVRYIAAGGNPVFVGRGMQRGLRRERLTAPWRLPASLPATSAQVEWIWRRCSARW
;
A
#
# COMPACT_ATOMS: atom_id res chain seq x y z
N MET A 1 -9.20 -5.24 -5.98
CA MET A 1 -8.71 -4.89 -4.62
C MET A 1 -8.13 -3.47 -4.52
N ALA A 2 -7.00 -3.12 -5.15
CA ALA A 2 -6.38 -1.79 -4.99
C ALA A 2 -7.31 -0.59 -5.34
N ARG A 3 -8.22 -0.76 -6.31
CA ARG A 3 -9.23 0.24 -6.68
C ARG A 3 -10.22 0.57 -5.54
N LEU A 4 -10.49 -0.38 -4.64
CA LEU A 4 -11.35 -0.20 -3.47
C LEU A 4 -10.66 0.63 -2.38
N LEU A 5 -9.34 0.45 -2.23
CA LEU A 5 -8.55 1.13 -1.21
C LEU A 5 -8.14 2.54 -1.63
N ARG A 6 -7.92 2.77 -2.93
CA ARG A 6 -7.45 4.05 -3.48
C ARG A 6 -8.24 5.30 -3.03
N PRO A 7 -9.57 5.28 -2.89
CA PRO A 7 -10.34 6.44 -2.41
C PRO A 7 -10.02 6.85 -0.97
N THR A 8 -9.46 5.96 -0.16
CA THR A 8 -9.09 6.25 1.24
C THR A 8 -7.69 6.86 1.37
N LEU A 9 -7.01 7.15 0.25
CA LEU A 9 -5.66 7.71 0.25
C LEU A 9 -5.69 9.24 0.13
N GLY A 10 -4.93 9.93 0.98
CA GLY A 10 -4.74 11.38 0.93
C GLY A 10 -5.33 12.12 2.14
N PRO A 11 -5.18 13.45 2.19
CA PRO A 11 -5.62 14.28 3.31
C PRO A 11 -7.15 14.41 3.43
N LEU A 12 -7.88 14.14 2.35
CA LEU A 12 -9.34 14.12 2.30
C LEU A 12 -9.79 12.72 1.84
N PRO A 13 -9.75 11.71 2.73
CA PRO A 13 -10.12 10.36 2.36
C PRO A 13 -11.63 10.29 2.12
N ARG A 14 -12.04 9.47 1.15
CA ARG A 14 -13.44 9.07 1.00
C ARG A 14 -13.69 7.78 1.74
N THR A 15 -14.85 7.70 2.35
CA THR A 15 -15.29 6.52 3.08
C THR A 15 -15.82 5.44 2.16
N VAL A 16 -15.61 4.19 2.55
CA VAL A 16 -16.13 3.02 1.84
C VAL A 16 -17.23 2.40 2.69
N ALA A 17 -18.43 2.28 2.11
CA ALA A 17 -19.54 1.55 2.71
C ALA A 17 -19.49 0.09 2.27
N ILE A 18 -19.54 -0.83 3.22
CA ILE A 18 -19.52 -2.27 2.98
C ILE A 18 -20.79 -2.88 3.57
N ASP A 19 -21.43 -3.73 2.77
CA ASP A 19 -22.60 -4.45 3.22
C ASP A 19 -22.21 -5.61 4.15
N ARG A 20 -22.99 -5.79 5.22
CA ARG A 20 -22.75 -6.85 6.21
C ARG A 20 -23.61 -8.05 5.86
N ILE A 21 -22.97 -9.21 5.71
CA ILE A 21 -23.63 -10.48 5.37
C ILE A 21 -24.63 -10.94 6.47
N THR A 22 -24.57 -10.39 7.69
CA THR A 22 -25.19 -11.00 8.88
C THR A 22 -26.43 -10.32 9.47
N SER A 23 -26.88 -9.13 9.06
CA SER A 23 -28.24 -8.71 9.51
C SER A 23 -28.94 -7.63 8.67
N THR A 24 -30.12 -8.00 8.19
CA THR A 24 -31.13 -7.16 7.50
C THR A 24 -31.64 -5.97 8.33
N SER A 25 -31.15 -5.76 9.57
CA SER A 25 -31.62 -4.71 10.51
C SER A 25 -30.57 -3.69 10.94
N ARG A 26 -29.33 -3.73 10.41
CA ARG A 26 -28.33 -2.67 10.65
C ARG A 26 -27.83 -2.10 9.32
N GLY A 27 -27.64 -0.77 9.29
CA GLY A 27 -27.09 -0.06 8.14
C GLY A 27 -25.66 -0.52 7.77
N PRO A 28 -25.18 -0.13 6.58
CA PRO A 28 -23.89 -0.56 6.05
C PRO A 28 -22.73 -0.14 6.97
N GLU A 29 -21.66 -0.94 7.00
CA GLU A 29 -20.46 -0.60 7.75
C GLU A 29 -19.65 0.43 6.97
N ILE A 30 -19.44 1.57 7.61
CA ILE A 30 -18.70 2.71 7.10
C ILE A 30 -17.25 2.55 7.57
N LEU A 31 -16.30 2.39 6.63
CA LEU A 31 -14.88 2.21 6.92
C LEU A 31 -14.01 3.28 6.25
N ASP A 32 -13.16 3.91 7.06
CA ASP A 32 -12.24 4.97 6.60
C ASP A 32 -10.79 4.49 6.45
N SER A 33 -10.46 3.29 6.95
CA SER A 33 -9.09 2.76 6.94
C SER A 33 -8.92 1.62 5.95
N GLY A 34 -7.89 1.73 5.10
CA GLY A 34 -7.53 0.69 4.14
C GLY A 34 -7.21 -0.67 4.78
N ALA A 35 -6.61 -0.69 5.98
CA ALA A 35 -6.33 -1.91 6.72
C ALA A 35 -7.61 -2.64 7.15
N ALA A 36 -8.60 -1.88 7.64
CA ALA A 36 -9.89 -2.41 8.05
C ALA A 36 -10.70 -2.94 6.86
N ILE A 37 -10.70 -2.20 5.75
CA ILE A 37 -11.32 -2.58 4.48
C ILE A 37 -10.68 -3.87 3.94
N ALA A 38 -9.35 -3.95 3.95
CA ALA A 38 -8.62 -5.13 3.46
C ALA A 38 -8.84 -6.40 4.28
N ARG A 39 -9.27 -6.28 5.54
CA ARG A 39 -9.63 -7.46 6.34
C ARG A 39 -11.06 -7.94 6.11
N ARG A 40 -12.00 -7.02 5.91
CA ARG A 40 -13.43 -7.31 5.92
C ARG A 40 -14.03 -7.68 4.56
N THR A 41 -13.40 -7.28 3.45
CA THR A 41 -14.15 -7.10 2.18
C THR A 41 -13.84 -8.10 1.07
N ILE A 42 -13.30 -9.28 1.32
CA ILE A 42 -12.76 -10.09 0.21
C ILE A 42 -13.09 -11.59 0.31
N GLN A 43 -14.18 -11.94 -0.36
CA GLN A 43 -14.33 -13.18 -1.11
C GLN A 43 -14.84 -12.78 -2.50
N LEU A 44 -14.02 -12.95 -3.53
CA LEU A 44 -14.46 -12.76 -4.92
C LEU A 44 -15.02 -14.08 -5.46
N ALA A 45 -15.98 -13.98 -6.38
CA ALA A 45 -16.58 -15.16 -7.01
C ALA A 45 -15.59 -15.92 -7.90
N ASP A 46 -14.72 -15.19 -8.63
CA ASP A 46 -13.68 -15.81 -9.45
C ASP A 46 -12.47 -16.24 -8.59
N PRO A 47 -12.05 -17.53 -8.65
CA PRO A 47 -10.92 -18.03 -7.87
C PRO A 47 -9.59 -17.35 -8.19
N PHE A 48 -9.32 -16.97 -9.45
CA PHE A 48 -8.05 -16.36 -9.84
C PHE A 48 -7.94 -14.92 -9.33
N GLU A 49 -9.01 -14.13 -9.48
CA GLU A 49 -9.10 -12.80 -8.91
C GLU A 49 -9.06 -12.84 -7.38
N ASN A 50 -9.74 -13.81 -6.76
CA ASN A 50 -9.72 -13.98 -5.31
C ASN A 50 -8.32 -14.30 -4.81
N MET A 51 -7.57 -15.18 -5.49
CA MET A 51 -6.18 -15.48 -5.16
C MET A 51 -5.30 -14.22 -5.21
N GLY A 52 -5.39 -13.42 -6.27
CA GLY A 52 -4.65 -12.16 -6.37
C GLY A 52 -5.03 -11.16 -5.28
N ALA A 53 -6.31 -11.09 -4.91
CA ALA A 53 -6.79 -10.24 -3.84
C ALA A 53 -6.29 -10.71 -2.45
N MET A 54 -6.20 -12.02 -2.22
CA MET A 54 -5.63 -12.60 -1.00
C MET A 54 -4.13 -12.31 -0.85
N LEU A 55 -3.38 -12.38 -1.96
CA LEU A 55 -1.96 -11.99 -1.95
C LEU A 55 -1.78 -10.53 -1.56
N LEU A 56 -2.58 -9.63 -2.14
CA LEU A 56 -2.51 -8.20 -1.82
C LEU A 56 -2.93 -7.90 -0.38
N ARG A 57 -3.95 -8.62 0.13
CA ARG A 57 -4.36 -8.55 1.54
C ARG A 57 -3.21 -8.93 2.48
N HIS A 58 -2.47 -9.99 2.16
CA HIS A 58 -1.33 -10.40 2.98
C HIS A 58 -0.22 -9.33 3.01
N VAL A 59 0.08 -8.72 1.86
CA VAL A 59 1.05 -7.59 1.79
C VAL A 59 0.57 -6.40 2.62
N ALA A 60 -0.68 -5.99 2.46
CA ALA A 60 -1.26 -4.89 3.23
C ALA A 60 -1.23 -5.16 4.74
N TRP A 61 -1.52 -6.41 5.14
CA TRP A 61 -1.48 -6.85 6.52
C TRP A 61 -0.08 -6.74 7.12
N ARG A 62 0.93 -7.24 6.41
CA ARG A 62 2.32 -7.19 6.86
C ARG A 62 2.86 -5.77 6.98
N VAL A 63 2.42 -4.86 6.12
CA VAL A 63 2.77 -3.43 6.21
C VAL A 63 2.13 -2.81 7.44
N PHE A 64 0.86 -3.11 7.70
CA PHE A 64 0.17 -2.63 8.89
C PHE A 64 0.85 -3.09 10.18
N GLU A 65 1.19 -4.37 10.30
CA GLU A 65 1.84 -4.91 11.50
C GLU A 65 3.21 -4.27 11.79
N ARG A 66 3.97 -3.92 10.75
CA ARG A 66 5.31 -3.33 10.91
C ARG A 66 5.31 -1.82 11.07
N ALA A 67 4.46 -1.12 10.32
CA ALA A 67 4.51 0.33 10.21
C ALA A 67 3.31 1.04 10.83
N GLY A 68 2.19 0.34 11.06
CA GLY A 68 0.93 0.91 11.56
C GLY A 68 0.15 1.74 10.53
N ASP A 69 0.80 2.20 9.46
CA ASP A 69 0.23 2.98 8.37
C ASP A 69 0.86 2.57 7.01
N GLY A 70 0.37 3.12 5.90
CA GLY A 70 0.89 2.86 4.55
C GLY A 70 0.24 1.66 3.86
N THR A 71 -0.83 1.10 4.42
CA THR A 71 -1.55 -0.04 3.83
C THR A 71 -2.14 0.28 2.46
N THR A 72 -2.79 1.43 2.32
CA THR A 72 -3.35 1.89 1.04
C THR A 72 -2.25 2.25 0.04
N THR A 73 -1.17 2.88 0.49
CA THR A 73 0.00 3.20 -0.35
C THR A 73 0.66 1.94 -0.89
N ALA A 74 0.88 0.94 -0.03
CA ALA A 74 1.44 -0.35 -0.44
C ALA A 74 0.54 -1.06 -1.46
N ALA A 75 -0.78 -1.00 -1.30
CA ALA A 75 -1.72 -1.61 -2.22
C ALA A 75 -1.71 -0.96 -3.62
N VAL A 76 -1.66 0.37 -3.67
CA VAL A 76 -1.58 1.12 -4.95
C VAL A 76 -0.22 0.92 -5.63
N LEU A 77 0.88 0.93 -4.85
CA LEU A 77 2.22 0.65 -5.38
C LEU A 77 2.30 -0.77 -5.96
N ALA A 78 1.82 -1.78 -5.23
CA ALA A 78 1.79 -3.15 -5.72
C ALA A 78 1.00 -3.27 -7.02
N GLN A 79 -0.16 -2.61 -7.13
CA GLN A 79 -0.93 -2.58 -8.37
C GLN A 79 -0.14 -1.96 -9.53
N SER A 80 0.51 -0.81 -9.32
CA SER A 80 1.31 -0.15 -10.36
C SER A 80 2.50 -1.00 -10.81
N LEU A 81 3.19 -1.65 -9.86
CA LEU A 81 4.34 -2.52 -10.13
C LEU A 81 3.94 -3.75 -10.92
N MET A 82 2.82 -4.40 -10.54
CA MET A 82 2.30 -5.54 -11.28
C MET A 82 1.90 -5.13 -12.71
N HIS A 83 1.18 -4.02 -12.87
CA HIS A 83 0.75 -3.56 -14.18
C HIS A 83 1.94 -3.23 -15.09
N ALA A 84 2.95 -2.52 -14.56
CA ALA A 84 4.19 -2.25 -15.30
C ALA A 84 4.94 -3.55 -15.63
N GLY A 85 5.10 -4.45 -14.66
CA GLY A 85 5.78 -5.72 -14.84
C GLY A 85 5.15 -6.60 -15.92
N VAL A 86 3.82 -6.74 -15.90
CA VAL A 86 3.07 -7.51 -16.92
C VAL A 86 3.27 -6.90 -18.31
N ARG A 87 3.26 -5.56 -18.44
CA ARG A 87 3.53 -4.90 -19.73
C ARG A 87 4.93 -5.22 -20.28
N TYR A 88 5.95 -5.24 -19.43
CA TYR A 88 7.31 -5.61 -19.84
C TYR A 88 7.44 -7.08 -20.21
N ILE A 89 6.76 -7.98 -19.50
CA ILE A 89 6.76 -9.42 -19.80
C ILE A 89 6.02 -9.69 -21.11
N ALA A 90 4.88 -9.04 -21.34
CA ALA A 90 4.12 -9.15 -22.58
C ALA A 90 4.91 -8.65 -23.80
N ALA A 91 5.85 -7.72 -23.61
CA ALA A 91 6.78 -7.27 -24.66
C ALA A 91 7.95 -8.24 -24.93
N GLY A 92 7.95 -9.44 -24.32
CA GLY A 92 9.02 -10.44 -24.46
C GLY A 92 10.14 -10.33 -23.43
N GLY A 93 9.99 -9.47 -22.41
CA GLY A 93 10.96 -9.33 -21.32
C GLY A 93 11.00 -10.55 -20.41
N ASN A 94 12.21 -10.97 -20.02
CA ASN A 94 12.37 -12.10 -19.11
C ASN A 94 11.95 -11.71 -17.67
N PRO A 95 10.99 -12.43 -17.05
CA PRO A 95 10.42 -12.08 -15.74
C PRO A 95 11.45 -12.14 -14.60
N VAL A 96 12.45 -13.02 -14.69
CA VAL A 96 13.50 -13.14 -13.67
C VAL A 96 14.38 -11.90 -13.64
N PHE A 97 14.74 -11.36 -14.82
CA PHE A 97 15.55 -10.14 -14.90
C PHE A 97 14.77 -8.91 -14.46
N VAL A 98 13.47 -8.83 -14.77
CA VAL A 98 12.59 -7.77 -14.27
C VAL A 98 12.55 -7.77 -12.73
N GLY A 99 12.33 -8.95 -12.12
CA GLY A 99 12.33 -9.09 -10.66
C GLY A 99 13.67 -8.71 -10.02
N ARG A 100 14.80 -9.16 -10.59
CA ARG A 100 16.15 -8.76 -10.14
C ARG A 100 16.40 -7.25 -10.31
N GLY A 101 15.91 -6.66 -11.39
CA GLY A 101 15.97 -5.22 -11.65
C GLY A 101 15.23 -4.41 -10.58
N MET A 102 14.02 -4.81 -10.23
CA MET A 102 13.24 -4.19 -9.16
C MET A 102 13.97 -4.24 -7.80
N GLN A 103 14.57 -5.39 -7.46
CA GLN A 103 15.36 -5.53 -6.23
C GLN A 103 16.61 -4.63 -6.21
N ARG A 104 17.28 -4.45 -7.34
CA ARG A 104 18.41 -3.52 -7.48
C ARG A 104 17.95 -2.07 -7.31
N GLY A 105 16.82 -1.69 -7.91
CA GLY A 105 16.22 -0.37 -7.75
C GLY A 105 15.91 -0.06 -6.29
N LEU A 106 15.23 -0.98 -5.59
CA LEU A 106 14.93 -0.85 -4.16
C LEU A 106 16.21 -0.70 -3.30
N ARG A 107 17.26 -1.48 -3.60
CA ARG A 107 18.54 -1.39 -2.89
C ARG A 107 19.19 -0.02 -3.09
N ARG A 108 19.19 0.50 -4.31
CA ARG A 108 19.74 1.82 -4.62
C ARG A 108 19.00 2.90 -3.86
N GLU A 109 17.67 2.92 -3.90
CA GLU A 109 16.87 3.91 -3.20
C GLU A 109 17.13 3.89 -1.68
N ARG A 110 17.27 2.70 -1.08
CA ARG A 110 17.60 2.57 0.34
C ARG A 110 18.97 3.17 0.72
N LEU A 111 19.91 3.19 -0.22
CA LEU A 111 21.25 3.76 -0.03
C LEU A 111 21.28 5.27 -0.30
N THR A 112 20.44 5.76 -1.20
CA THR A 112 20.44 7.17 -1.63
C THR A 112 19.32 8.00 -1.03
N ALA A 113 18.43 7.42 -0.22
CA ALA A 113 17.28 8.12 0.36
C ALA A 113 17.72 9.31 1.25
N PRO A 114 17.42 10.56 0.87
CA PRO A 114 17.81 11.74 1.63
C PRO A 114 17.06 11.89 2.96
N TRP A 115 15.97 11.15 3.16
CA TRP A 115 15.16 11.10 4.38
C TRP A 115 15.62 9.99 5.36
N ARG A 116 16.80 9.39 5.15
CA ARG A 116 17.41 8.59 6.22
C ARG A 116 17.69 9.50 7.40
N LEU A 117 16.98 9.23 8.50
CA LEU A 117 17.25 9.90 9.76
C LEU A 117 18.68 9.58 10.18
N PRO A 118 19.50 10.59 10.53
CA PRO A 118 20.77 10.34 11.19
C PRO A 118 20.53 9.48 12.42
N ALA A 119 21.36 8.44 12.60
CA ALA A 119 21.23 7.51 13.74
C ALA A 119 21.36 8.21 15.11
N SER A 120 21.87 9.44 15.12
CA SER A 120 22.03 10.30 16.30
C SER A 120 20.78 11.07 16.72
N LEU A 121 19.70 11.08 15.92
CA LEU A 121 18.49 11.80 16.29
C LEU A 121 17.66 10.98 17.29
N PRO A 122 17.34 11.52 18.47
CA PRO A 122 16.40 10.87 19.39
C PRO A 122 15.01 10.81 18.75
N ALA A 123 14.25 9.76 19.08
CA ALA A 123 12.87 9.55 18.61
C ALA A 123 11.87 10.50 19.32
N THR A 124 12.07 11.80 19.15
CA THR A 124 11.28 12.87 19.77
C THR A 124 10.80 13.87 18.71
N SER A 125 10.15 14.95 19.14
CA SER A 125 9.66 16.05 18.29
C SER A 125 10.70 16.61 17.31
N ALA A 126 11.98 16.57 17.67
CA ALA A 126 13.09 16.97 16.80
C ALA A 126 13.16 16.16 15.49
N GLN A 127 12.77 14.88 15.54
CA GLN A 127 12.74 14.00 14.39
C GLN A 127 11.62 14.38 13.41
N VAL A 128 10.45 14.71 13.95
CA VAL A 128 9.28 15.16 13.18
C VAL A 128 9.55 16.52 12.57
N GLU A 129 10.12 17.45 13.33
CA GLU A 129 10.45 18.79 12.83
C GLU A 129 11.52 18.75 11.73
N TRP A 130 12.52 17.88 11.87
CA TRP A 130 13.53 17.66 10.84
C TRP A 130 12.95 17.12 9.53
N ILE A 131 12.05 16.12 9.62
CA ILE A 131 11.34 15.59 8.45
C ILE A 131 10.49 16.70 7.82
N TRP A 132 9.76 17.45 8.65
CA TRP A 132 8.86 18.49 8.18
C TRP A 132 9.60 19.62 7.46
N ARG A 133 10.68 20.16 8.03
CA ARG A 133 11.52 21.19 7.41
C ARG A 133 12.13 20.77 6.08
N ARG A 134 12.48 19.48 5.94
CA ARG A 134 13.11 18.96 4.72
C ARG A 134 12.10 18.62 3.63
N CYS A 135 10.87 18.27 4.01
CA CYS A 135 9.76 18.06 3.09
C CYS A 135 9.12 19.39 2.63
N SER A 136 9.00 20.39 3.52
CA SER A 136 8.44 21.70 3.19
C SER A 136 9.36 22.54 2.30
N ALA A 137 10.67 22.30 2.32
CA ALA A 137 11.61 22.99 1.43
C ALA A 137 11.55 22.54 -0.05
N ARG A 138 10.66 21.60 -0.40
CA ARG A 138 10.59 20.99 -1.74
C ARG A 138 9.23 21.12 -2.42
N TRP A 139 8.31 21.84 -1.81
CA TRP A 139 6.99 22.20 -2.35
C TRP A 139 6.83 23.72 -2.33
#